data_AF-A0AAD4TK33-F1
#
_entry.id   AF-A0AAD4TK33-F1
#
_cell.length_a   1.000
_cell.length_b   1.000
_cell.length_c   1.000
_cell.angle_alpha   90.00
_cell.angle_beta   90.00
_cell.angle_gamma   90.00
#
_symmetry.space_group_name_H-M   'P 1'
#
loop_
_entity.id
_entity.type
_entity.pdbx_description
1 polymer ?
#
loop_
_entity_poly.entity_id
_entity_poly.type
_entity_poly.pdbx_seq_one_letter_code
_entity_poly.pdbx_strand_id
1 'polypeptide(L)'
;MKAGNPGKYYINPSEKLMSLASHWKVVEHEDAIELIFDEAVFGDIPLFGRCYNNQAIGDSENNYDKYGYIMNTDHLDARKMDYEIKDGFSKFHIPKIKVEEKKKKKKKN
;
A
#
# COMPACT_ATOMS: atom_id res chain seq x y z
N MET A 1 -8.12 -19.87 -9.51
CA MET A 1 -8.40 -18.62 -8.76
C MET A 1 -7.62 -17.50 -9.43
N LYS A 2 -8.28 -16.50 -10.02
CA LYS A 2 -7.57 -15.30 -10.50
C LYS A 2 -7.21 -14.51 -9.25
N ALA A 3 -5.97 -14.64 -8.78
CA ALA A 3 -5.41 -13.72 -7.80
C ALA A 3 -5.50 -12.32 -8.43
N GLY A 4 -6.51 -11.55 -8.04
CA GLY A 4 -6.61 -10.15 -8.43
C GLY A 4 -5.31 -9.49 -8.02
N ASN A 5 -4.71 -8.73 -8.94
CA ASN A 5 -3.43 -8.06 -8.74
C ASN A 5 -3.40 -7.42 -7.33
N PRO A 6 -2.58 -7.91 -6.37
CA PRO A 6 -2.71 -7.61 -4.94
C PRO A 6 -2.60 -6.11 -4.65
N GLY A 7 -1.95 -5.36 -5.55
CA GLY A 7 -2.06 -3.92 -5.63
C GLY A 7 -3.51 -3.46 -5.45
N LYS A 8 -4.44 -3.84 -6.32
CA LYS A 8 -5.83 -3.31 -6.31
C LYS A 8 -6.64 -3.57 -5.03
N TYR A 9 -6.29 -4.57 -4.22
CA TYR A 9 -7.03 -4.89 -2.99
C TYR A 9 -6.54 -4.10 -1.78
N TYR A 10 -5.23 -3.85 -1.73
CA TYR A 10 -4.56 -3.23 -0.58
C TYR A 10 -4.10 -1.79 -0.85
N ILE A 11 -3.78 -1.48 -2.10
CA ILE A 11 -3.08 -0.27 -2.56
C ILE A 11 -3.70 0.22 -3.86
N ASN A 12 -4.32 1.40 -3.86
CA ASN A 12 -4.76 2.05 -5.09
C ASN A 12 -3.70 3.08 -5.51
N PRO A 13 -2.83 2.77 -6.49
CA PRO A 13 -1.81 3.70 -6.99
C PRO A 13 -2.42 4.77 -7.90
N SER A 14 -1.80 5.95 -7.93
CA SER A 14 -2.18 7.00 -8.88
C SER A 14 -1.76 6.63 -10.29
N GLU A 15 -2.35 7.26 -11.31
CA GLU A 15 -1.94 7.04 -12.70
C GLU A 15 -0.45 7.32 -12.92
N LYS A 16 0.08 8.35 -12.25
CA LYS A 16 1.50 8.70 -12.33
C LYS A 16 2.40 7.68 -11.66
N LEU A 17 1.93 7.02 -10.59
CA LEU A 17 2.66 5.90 -10.00
C LEU A 17 2.57 4.65 -10.90
N MET A 18 1.41 4.44 -11.54
CA MET A 18 1.21 3.36 -12.51
C MET A 18 2.05 3.52 -13.78
N SER A 19 2.40 4.74 -14.19
CA SER A 19 3.30 4.95 -15.33
C SER A 19 4.72 4.43 -15.08
N LEU A 20 5.10 4.23 -13.82
CA LEU A 20 6.36 3.62 -13.39
C LEU A 20 6.16 2.21 -12.79
N ALA A 21 5.11 1.49 -13.19
CA ALA A 21 4.78 0.17 -12.66
C ALA A 21 5.89 -0.89 -12.78
N SER A 22 6.90 -0.70 -13.64
CA SER A 22 8.09 -1.57 -13.73
C SER A 22 9.10 -1.34 -12.60
N HIS A 23 9.04 -0.19 -11.92
CA HIS A 23 9.99 0.25 -10.90
C HIS A 23 9.46 0.13 -9.48
N TRP A 24 8.25 -0.40 -9.32
CA TRP A 24 7.71 -0.74 -8.02
C TRP A 24 6.83 -1.98 -8.10
N LYS A 25 6.65 -2.66 -6.97
CA LYS A 25 5.76 -3.82 -6.90
C LYS A 25 5.19 -3.99 -5.50
N VAL A 26 4.09 -4.73 -5.44
CA VAL A 26 3.50 -5.22 -4.20
C VAL A 26 3.72 -6.72 -4.11
N VAL A 27 4.34 -7.17 -3.02
CA VAL A 27 4.46 -8.59 -2.68
C VAL A 27 3.51 -8.88 -1.53
N GLU A 28 2.62 -9.84 -1.69
CA GLU A 28 1.71 -10.27 -0.63
C GLU A 28 2.30 -11.47 0.11
N HIS A 29 2.40 -11.36 1.43
CA HIS A 29 2.76 -12.44 2.36
C HIS A 29 1.55 -12.88 3.16
N GLU A 30 1.67 -13.94 3.97
CA GLU A 30 0.54 -14.45 4.77
C GLU A 30 0.03 -13.39 5.76
N ASP A 31 0.94 -12.73 6.47
CA ASP A 31 0.66 -11.81 7.58
C ASP A 31 0.96 -10.35 7.26
N ALA A 32 1.50 -10.03 6.08
CA ALA A 32 1.88 -8.68 5.68
C ALA A 32 1.81 -8.47 4.16
N ILE A 33 2.02 -7.23 3.73
CA ILE A 33 2.42 -6.91 2.36
C ILE A 33 3.76 -6.16 2.39
N GLU A 34 4.50 -6.26 1.30
CA GLU A 34 5.68 -5.44 1.06
C GLU A 34 5.47 -4.56 -0.17
N LEU A 35 5.65 -3.25 -0.01
CA LEU A 35 5.77 -2.31 -1.11
C LEU A 35 7.26 -2.10 -1.38
N ILE A 36 7.70 -2.37 -2.60
CA ILE A 36 9.11 -2.27 -2.99
C ILE A 36 9.22 -1.24 -4.11
N PHE A 37 10.11 -0.27 -3.96
CA PHE A 37 10.39 0.79 -4.92
C PHE A 37 11.88 0.81 -5.27
N ASP A 38 12.19 0.98 -6.55
CA ASP A 38 13.55 1.14 -7.07
C ASP A 38 14.06 2.57 -6.79
N GLU A 39 15.09 2.70 -5.95
CA GLU A 39 15.66 3.99 -5.57
C GLU A 39 16.33 4.71 -6.74
N ALA A 40 16.78 3.99 -7.77
CA ALA A 40 17.38 4.63 -8.95
C ALA A 40 16.36 5.50 -9.71
N VAL A 41 15.07 5.23 -9.53
CA VAL A 41 13.98 5.98 -10.13
C VAL A 41 13.26 6.85 -9.11
N PHE A 42 13.04 6.33 -7.90
CA PHE A 42 12.22 7.00 -6.87
C PHE A 42 13.00 7.77 -5.81
N GLY A 43 14.34 7.66 -5.74
CA GLY A 43 15.13 8.28 -4.67
C GLY A 43 14.98 9.80 -4.57
N ASP A 44 14.77 10.49 -5.70
CA ASP A 44 14.48 11.93 -5.75
C ASP A 44 12.99 12.26 -5.86
N ILE A 45 12.13 11.23 -5.95
CA ILE A 45 10.69 11.37 -6.16
C ILE A 45 9.97 11.22 -4.82
N PRO A 46 9.33 12.27 -4.28
CA PRO A 46 8.55 12.13 -3.07
C PRO A 46 7.34 11.22 -3.33
N LEU A 47 7.34 10.05 -2.67
CA LEU A 47 6.23 9.09 -2.64
C LEU A 47 5.20 9.51 -1.58
N PHE A 48 3.94 9.64 -1.98
CA PHE A 48 2.86 10.03 -1.06
C PHE A 48 1.92 8.86 -0.76
N GLY A 49 2.05 8.28 0.42
CA GLY A 49 1.10 7.29 0.94
C GLY A 49 0.00 7.97 1.77
N ARG A 50 -1.28 7.79 1.40
CA ARG A 50 -2.42 8.15 2.25
C ARG A 50 -3.10 6.90 2.80
N CYS A 51 -3.43 6.93 4.08
CA CYS A 51 -4.16 5.89 4.77
C CYS A 51 -5.62 6.32 4.91
N TYR A 52 -6.56 5.61 4.28
CA TYR A 52 -7.99 5.85 4.43
C TYR A 52 -8.63 4.69 5.21
N ASN A 53 -9.35 5.00 6.29
CA ASN A 53 -10.15 4.04 7.05
C ASN A 53 -11.56 3.95 6.44
N ASN A 54 -12.15 2.75 6.35
CA ASN A 54 -13.58 2.55 6.04
C ASN A 54 -14.08 3.13 4.70
N GLN A 55 -13.25 3.24 3.67
CA GLN A 55 -13.74 3.50 2.30
C GLN A 55 -13.28 2.35 1.40
N ALA A 56 -14.23 1.75 0.69
CA ALA A 56 -13.92 0.77 -0.34
C ALA A 56 -12.95 1.44 -1.31
N ILE A 57 -11.72 0.95 -1.37
CA ILE A 57 -10.67 1.53 -2.23
C ILE A 57 -11.13 1.65 -3.69
N GLY A 58 -12.06 0.79 -4.11
CA GLY A 58 -12.67 0.83 -5.44
C GLY A 58 -13.54 2.06 -5.74
N ASP A 59 -13.99 2.79 -4.72
CA ASP A 59 -14.84 4.00 -4.88
C ASP A 59 -14.04 5.30 -4.77
N SER A 60 -12.74 5.23 -4.43
CA SER A 60 -11.88 6.41 -4.39
C SER A 60 -11.11 6.52 -5.70
N GLU A 61 -11.46 7.51 -6.53
CA GLU A 61 -10.55 7.96 -7.57
C GLU A 61 -9.27 8.46 -6.90
N ASN A 62 -8.13 7.85 -7.25
CA ASN A 62 -6.84 8.32 -6.78
C ASN A 62 -6.43 9.53 -7.64
N ASN A 63 -6.97 10.69 -7.29
CA ASN A 63 -6.70 11.98 -7.95
C ASN A 63 -5.37 12.62 -7.52
N TYR A 64 -4.37 11.81 -7.16
CA TYR A 64 -3.04 12.33 -6.92
C TYR A 64 -2.39 12.73 -8.25
N ASP A 65 -2.10 14.02 -8.41
CA ASP A 65 -1.27 14.57 -9.51
C ASP A 65 0.21 14.14 -9.43
N LYS A 66 0.58 13.38 -8.39
CA LYS A 66 1.95 12.95 -8.05
C LYS A 66 2.04 11.43 -7.93
N TYR A 67 3.24 10.94 -7.65
CA TYR A 67 3.53 9.54 -7.36
C TYR A 67 3.00 9.19 -5.97
N GLY A 68 1.76 8.74 -5.90
CA GLY A 68 1.07 8.50 -4.64
C GLY A 68 0.18 7.27 -4.69
N TYR A 69 -0.19 6.77 -3.52
CA TYR A 69 -1.08 5.62 -3.39
C TYR A 69 -1.96 5.73 -2.16
N ILE A 70 -3.14 5.12 -2.26
CA ILE A 70 -4.11 4.98 -1.17
C ILE A 70 -3.98 3.58 -0.59
N MET A 71 -3.79 3.48 0.73
CA MET A 71 -3.65 2.22 1.46
C MET A 71 -4.93 1.84 2.19
N ASN A 72 -5.29 0.55 2.12
CA ASN A 72 -6.47 -0.02 2.74
C ASN A 72 -6.21 -0.39 4.22
N THR A 73 -6.50 0.53 5.14
CA THR A 73 -6.27 0.29 6.57
C THR A 73 -7.37 -0.56 7.25
N ASP A 74 -8.36 -1.04 6.50
CA ASP A 74 -9.30 -2.06 6.97
C ASP A 74 -8.66 -3.45 6.94
N HIS A 75 -7.58 -3.61 6.17
CA HIS A 75 -6.83 -4.86 6.06
C HIS A 75 -5.39 -4.73 6.52
N LEU A 76 -4.83 -3.52 6.53
CA LEU A 76 -3.44 -3.25 6.88
C LEU A 76 -3.33 -2.37 8.13
N ASP A 77 -2.37 -2.68 9.00
CA ASP A 77 -2.04 -1.85 10.17
C ASP A 77 -0.90 -0.88 9.80
N ALA A 78 -1.26 0.21 9.12
CA ALA A 78 -0.30 1.24 8.71
C ALA A 78 0.52 1.83 9.88
N ARG A 79 0.05 1.70 11.13
CA ARG A 79 0.78 2.16 12.32
C ARG A 79 1.96 1.27 12.70
N LYS A 80 1.98 0.03 12.19
CA LYS A 80 3.08 -0.93 12.38
C LYS A 80 3.89 -1.09 11.09
N MET A 81 3.76 -0.13 10.17
CA MET A 81 4.60 -0.10 8.98
C MET A 81 6.05 0.07 9.39
N ASP A 82 6.91 -0.78 8.83
CA ASP A 82 8.35 -0.67 8.94
C ASP A 82 8.96 -0.32 7.58
N TYR A 83 10.13 0.32 7.60
CA TYR A 83 10.80 0.82 6.42
C TYR A 83 12.28 0.43 6.42
N GLU A 84 12.72 -0.20 5.35
CA GLU A 84 14.13 -0.49 5.12
C GLU A 84 14.58 -0.04 3.73
N ILE A 85 15.83 0.42 3.61
CA ILE A 85 16.51 0.58 2.33
C ILE A 85 17.54 -0.53 2.23
N LYS A 86 17.44 -1.36 1.20
CA LYS A 86 18.38 -2.46 0.98
C LYS A 86 18.59 -2.71 -0.50
N ASP A 87 19.86 -2.87 -0.90
CA ASP A 87 20.27 -3.20 -2.27
C ASP A 87 19.75 -2.21 -3.34
N GLY A 88 19.61 -0.93 -3.00
CA GLY A 88 19.07 0.10 -3.90
C GLY A 88 17.54 0.09 -4.02
N PHE A 89 16.84 -0.59 -3.12
CA PHE A 89 15.38 -0.59 -3.05
C PHE A 89 14.90 -0.07 -1.70
N SER A 90 13.89 0.79 -1.74
CA SER A 90 13.06 1.12 -0.59
C SER A 90 11.98 0.06 -0.42
N LYS A 91 11.88 -0.51 0.78
CA LYS A 91 10.86 -1.49 1.12
C LYS A 91 10.06 -1.04 2.32
N PHE A 92 8.75 -1.06 2.17
CA PHE A 92 7.80 -0.82 3.25
C PHE A 92 7.12 -2.13 3.61
N HIS A 93 7.38 -2.62 4.81
CA HIS A 93 6.73 -3.80 5.34
C HIS A 93 5.47 -3.37 6.11
N ILE A 94 4.30 -3.86 5.69
CA ILE A 94 3.02 -3.42 6.24
C ILE A 94 2.24 -4.64 6.74
N PRO A 95 2.10 -4.82 8.06
CA PRO A 95 1.37 -5.95 8.62
C PRO A 95 -0.12 -5.91 8.28
N LYS A 96 -0.70 -7.09 8.05
CA LYS A 96 -2.15 -7.29 7.94
C LYS A 96 -2.78 -7.27 9.33
N ILE A 97 -3.95 -6.67 9.43
CA ILE A 97 -4.74 -6.66 10.67
C ILE A 97 -5.35 -8.06 10.88
N LYS A 98 -5.05 -8.69 12.02
CA LYS A 98 -5.66 -9.96 12.41
C LYS A 98 -7.18 -9.81 12.54
N VAL A 99 -7.94 -10.85 12.17
CA VAL A 99 -9.42 -10.84 12.16
C VAL A 99 -10.02 -10.44 13.52
N GLU A 100 -9.35 -10.78 14.62
CA GLU A 100 -9.76 -10.39 15.98
C GLU A 100 -9.65 -8.87 16.24
N GLU A 101 -8.63 -8.21 15.68
CA GLU A 101 -8.46 -6.76 15.79
C GLU A 101 -9.48 -6.01 14.92
N LYS A 102 -9.89 -6.59 13.77
CA LYS A 102 -10.97 -6.04 12.93
C LYS A 102 -12.31 -5.94 13.68
N LYS A 103 -12.62 -6.93 14.53
CA LYS A 103 -13.84 -6.91 15.38
C LYS A 103 -13.81 -5.80 16.43
N LYS A 104 -12.63 -5.44 16.95
CA LYS A 104 -12.47 -4.31 17.90
C LYS A 104 -12.64 -2.95 17.21
N LYS A 105 -12.15 -2.78 15.98
CA LYS A 105 -12.35 -1.54 15.20
C LYS A 105 -13.84 -1.29 14.89
N LYS A 106 -14.59 -2.32 14.48
CA LYS A 106 -16.03 -2.18 14.16
C LYS A 106 -16.94 -1.86 15.35
N LYS A 107 -16.52 -2.16 16.59
CA LYS A 107 -17.32 -1.88 17.81
C LYS A 107 -17.14 -0.46 18.36
N LYS A 108 -16.24 0.35 17.79
CA LYS A 108 -15.95 1.72 18.25
C LYS A 108 -16.66 2.82 17.44
N ASN A 109 -17.52 2.46 16.50
CA ASN A 109 -18.40 3.39 15.78
C ASN A 109 -19.84 3.26 16.26
#